data_AF-A0A9P7ABN7-F1
#
_entry.id   AF-A0A9P7ABN7-F1
#
_cell.length_a   1.000
_cell.length_b   1.000
_cell.length_c   1.000
_cell.angle_alpha   90.00
_cell.angle_beta   90.00
_cell.angle_gamma   90.00
#
_symmetry.space_group_name_H-M   'P 1'
#
loop_
_entity.id
_entity.type
_entity.pdbx_description
1 polymer ?
#
loop_
_entity_poly.entity_id
_entity_poly.type
_entity_poly.pdbx_seq_one_letter_code
_entity_poly.pdbx_strand_id
1 'polypeptide(L)'
;MAWDCKFNEEVMLIPYALFLAGDNPMQAEECSHTGLNCNYFCRTCDVGGTKEYKESKAGYNSIFMMSQEIQQQFKTAFKSGTTTKIQNSVSLTGSILSVLVELGKKLRKCIPGSPALPKSEVEAALWKEFEELLKGGHLNNTTNPLLGMDVLDIHIDAPTEILHTILLGVVKYFWGQTVFLLKKAKFLHIFQYWLESINKDGLNVPCSLIGKHFKSLAQVMLFIIHDVIPPMVLNAWTVIGKLIVLVWHTRFMDTETYLVSSIHVLSKRLV
;
A
#
# COMPACT_ATOMS: atom_id res chain seq x y z
N MET A 1 17.41 -14.98 -27.76
CA MET A 1 16.46 -14.58 -28.82
C MET A 1 15.22 -15.44 -28.66
N ALA A 2 14.04 -14.81 -28.68
CA ALA A 2 12.77 -15.53 -28.68
C ALA A 2 12.25 -15.59 -30.13
N TRP A 3 11.53 -16.66 -30.47
CA TRP A 3 10.99 -16.86 -31.82
C TRP A 3 9.47 -16.90 -31.77
N ASP A 4 8.80 -16.07 -32.55
CA ASP A 4 7.34 -16.11 -32.70
C ASP A 4 6.97 -17.15 -33.76
N CYS A 5 6.35 -18.26 -33.33
CA CYS A 5 5.97 -19.35 -34.22
C CYS A 5 4.75 -19.03 -35.11
N LYS A 6 3.97 -17.99 -34.80
CA LYS A 6 2.83 -17.55 -35.60
C LYS A 6 3.28 -16.67 -36.77
N PHE A 7 4.26 -15.80 -36.54
CA PHE A 7 4.78 -14.88 -37.56
C PHE A 7 6.10 -15.34 -38.18
N ASN A 8 6.73 -16.38 -37.62
CA ASN A 8 7.96 -17.00 -38.10
C ASN A 8 9.13 -16.01 -38.20
N GLU A 9 9.30 -15.21 -37.14
CA GLU A 9 10.34 -14.18 -37.04
C GLU A 9 10.96 -14.14 -35.63
N GLU A 10 12.17 -13.56 -35.56
CA GLU A 10 12.80 -13.25 -34.27
C GLU A 10 12.06 -12.09 -33.61
N VAL A 11 11.74 -12.25 -32.34
CA VAL A 11 11.05 -11.22 -31.56
C VAL A 11 11.87 -10.80 -30.35
N MET A 12 11.79 -9.51 -30.04
CA MET A 12 12.33 -8.95 -28.80
C MET A 12 11.24 -8.99 -27.72
N LEU A 13 11.50 -9.74 -26.65
CA LEU A 13 10.64 -9.74 -25.48
C LEU A 13 11.02 -8.55 -24.59
N ILE A 14 10.06 -7.66 -24.34
CA ILE A 14 10.20 -6.57 -23.37
C ILE A 14 9.29 -6.91 -22.17
N PRO A 15 9.83 -7.50 -21.09
CA PRO A 15 9.04 -7.79 -19.91
C PRO A 15 8.74 -6.50 -19.14
N TYR A 16 7.47 -6.31 -18.78
CA TYR A 16 7.03 -5.24 -17.88
C TYR A 16 6.55 -5.84 -16.56
N ALA A 17 6.92 -5.20 -15.45
CA ALA A 17 6.32 -5.53 -14.16
C ALA A 17 4.85 -5.08 -14.18
N LEU A 18 3.92 -6.03 -14.00
CA LEU A 18 2.49 -5.75 -14.01
C LEU A 18 1.93 -5.53 -12.61
N PHE A 19 2.48 -6.23 -11.61
CA PHE A 19 2.20 -6.06 -10.20
C PHE A 19 3.36 -6.65 -9.37
N LEU A 20 3.46 -6.25 -8.12
CA LEU A 20 4.38 -6.83 -7.13
C LEU A 20 3.57 -7.61 -6.09
N ALA A 21 3.64 -8.93 -6.18
CA ALA A 21 3.04 -9.80 -5.17
C ALA A 21 3.96 -9.88 -3.97
N GLY A 22 3.43 -9.59 -2.78
CA GLY A 22 4.13 -9.72 -1.51
C GLY A 22 3.15 -10.02 -0.38
N ASP A 23 3.68 -10.46 0.74
CA ASP A 23 2.93 -10.42 1.99
C ASP A 23 2.85 -8.97 2.51
N ASN A 24 2.07 -8.73 3.57
CA ASN A 24 1.88 -7.37 4.09
C ASN A 24 3.21 -6.68 4.49
N PRO A 25 4.18 -7.34 5.16
CA PRO A 25 5.50 -6.75 5.40
C PRO A 25 6.25 -6.34 4.14
N MET A 26 6.26 -7.20 3.10
CA MET A 26 6.95 -6.92 1.86
C MET A 26 6.30 -5.74 1.10
N GLN A 27 4.97 -5.70 1.04
CA GLN A 27 4.26 -4.58 0.43
C GLN A 27 4.46 -3.26 1.17
N ALA A 28 4.60 -3.32 2.50
CA ALA A 28 4.93 -2.15 3.29
C ALA A 28 6.32 -1.62 2.90
N GLU A 29 7.33 -2.48 2.73
CA GLU A 29 8.66 -2.09 2.25
C GLU A 29 8.58 -1.45 0.86
N GLU A 30 7.92 -2.12 -0.09
CA GLU A 30 7.78 -1.69 -1.48
C GLU A 30 7.06 -0.34 -1.60
N CYS A 31 6.07 -0.07 -0.75
CA CYS A 31 5.36 1.20 -0.68
C CYS A 31 6.08 2.27 0.17
N SER A 32 7.30 2.02 0.66
CA SER A 32 7.98 2.90 1.63
C SER A 32 7.14 3.21 2.88
N HIS A 33 6.32 2.25 3.27
CA HIS A 33 5.41 2.27 4.40
C HIS A 33 6.02 1.51 5.59
N THR A 34 6.02 2.10 6.78
CA THR A 34 6.68 1.53 7.97
C THR A 34 5.81 0.50 8.71
N GLY A 35 4.53 0.41 8.32
CA GLY A 35 3.55 -0.53 8.89
C GLY A 35 2.51 0.17 9.77
N LEU A 36 1.43 -0.55 10.08
CA LEU A 36 0.25 0.04 10.74
C LEU A 36 0.47 0.39 12.22
N ASN A 37 1.44 -0.25 12.87
CA ASN A 37 1.78 -0.01 14.28
C ASN A 37 2.67 1.23 14.48
N CYS A 38 3.17 1.83 13.40
CA CYS A 38 4.00 3.02 13.49
C CYS A 38 3.14 4.26 13.68
N ASN A 39 3.65 5.25 14.42
CA ASN A 39 2.98 6.55 14.51
C ASN A 39 2.93 7.23 13.14
N TYR A 40 4.03 7.15 12.38
CA TYR A 40 4.14 7.70 11.03
C TYR A 40 4.27 6.58 10.01
N PHE A 41 3.43 6.62 8.99
CA PHE A 41 3.29 5.54 8.02
C PHE A 41 4.33 5.63 6.92
N CYS A 42 4.60 6.83 6.41
CA CYS A 42 5.64 7.02 5.43
C CYS A 42 6.99 7.05 6.14
N ARG A 43 8.02 6.50 5.51
CA ARG A 43 9.39 6.66 6.00
C ARG A 43 9.91 8.08 5.83
N THR A 44 9.25 8.95 5.08
CA THR A 44 9.82 10.24 4.62
C THR A 44 8.96 11.46 4.97
N CYS A 45 7.63 11.33 5.00
CA CYS A 45 6.75 12.41 5.42
C CYS A 45 6.10 12.12 6.79
N ASP A 46 5.49 13.15 7.38
CA ASP A 46 4.92 13.07 8.72
C ASP A 46 3.45 12.61 8.70
N VAL A 47 3.03 11.94 7.61
CA VAL A 47 1.70 11.33 7.51
C VAL A 47 1.54 10.27 8.60
N GLY A 48 0.62 10.54 9.52
CA GLY A 48 0.34 9.71 10.68
C GLY A 48 0.03 10.56 11.91
N GLY A 49 0.59 10.16 13.05
CA GLY A 49 0.40 10.79 14.36
C GLY A 49 0.21 9.75 15.46
N THR A 50 -0.29 10.19 16.62
CA THR A 50 -0.62 9.26 17.71
C THR A 50 -1.73 8.31 17.28
N LYS A 51 -1.85 7.17 17.96
CA LYS A 51 -2.94 6.21 17.70
C LYS A 51 -4.30 6.88 17.81
N GLU A 52 -4.52 7.69 18.84
CA GLU A 52 -5.76 8.42 19.08
C GLU A 52 -6.08 9.40 17.94
N TYR A 53 -5.07 10.10 17.42
CA TYR A 53 -5.25 11.00 16.29
C TYR A 53 -5.63 10.23 15.03
N LYS A 54 -4.93 9.14 14.71
CA LYS A 54 -5.20 8.31 13.52
C LYS A 54 -6.58 7.64 13.56
N GLU A 55 -7.09 7.32 14.75
CA GLU A 55 -8.45 6.77 14.94
C GLU A 55 -9.54 7.86 14.90
N SER A 56 -9.18 9.14 14.98
CA SER A 56 -10.14 10.24 14.80
C SER A 56 -10.50 10.43 13.32
N LYS A 57 -11.68 11.01 13.05
CA LYS A 57 -12.10 11.32 11.67
C LYS A 57 -11.11 12.23 10.93
N ALA A 58 -10.51 13.19 11.64
CA ALA A 58 -9.57 14.13 11.05
C ALA A 58 -8.25 13.43 10.68
N GLY A 59 -7.68 12.64 11.59
CA GLY A 59 -6.45 11.89 11.32
C GLY A 59 -6.65 10.75 10.33
N TYR A 60 -7.81 10.08 10.34
CA TYR A 60 -8.13 9.09 9.31
C TYR A 60 -8.12 9.71 7.91
N ASN A 61 -8.78 10.86 7.74
CA ASN A 61 -8.85 11.54 6.46
C ASN A 61 -7.49 12.09 5.99
N SER A 62 -6.62 12.53 6.92
CA SER A 62 -5.31 13.08 6.55
C SER A 62 -4.38 12.04 5.94
N ILE A 63 -4.55 10.74 6.25
CA ILE A 63 -3.77 9.64 5.67
C ILE A 63 -3.97 9.53 4.15
N PHE A 64 -5.12 9.92 3.63
CA PHE A 64 -5.45 9.83 2.20
C PHE A 64 -5.11 11.11 1.42
N MET A 65 -4.57 12.13 2.09
CA MET A 65 -4.17 13.37 1.45
C MET A 65 -2.68 13.31 1.07
N MET A 66 -2.34 13.73 -0.14
CA MET A 66 -0.94 13.77 -0.59
C MET A 66 -0.15 14.78 0.26
N SER A 67 0.91 14.31 0.93
CA SER A 67 1.78 15.19 1.71
C SER A 67 2.69 16.01 0.80
N GLN A 68 2.63 17.35 0.92
CA GLN A 68 3.57 18.27 0.29
C GLN A 68 4.86 18.45 1.10
N GLU A 69 5.01 17.76 2.24
CA GLU A 69 6.14 17.97 3.16
C GLU A 69 7.47 17.64 2.53
N ILE A 70 7.55 16.64 1.65
CA ILE A 70 8.80 16.25 1.00
C ILE A 70 9.35 17.43 0.20
N GLN A 71 8.53 18.05 -0.66
CA GLN A 71 8.94 19.23 -1.43
C GLN A 71 9.31 20.40 -0.51
N GLN A 72 8.61 20.55 0.62
CA GLN A 72 8.88 21.61 1.59
C GLN A 72 10.20 21.39 2.36
N GLN A 73 10.56 20.14 2.66
CA GLN A 73 11.83 19.77 3.28
C GLN A 73 13.00 20.15 2.36
N PHE A 74 12.92 19.83 1.06
CA PHE A 74 13.93 20.23 0.07
C PHE A 74 14.02 21.76 -0.05
N LYS A 75 12.90 22.48 -0.20
CA LYS A 75 12.87 23.95 -0.21
C LYS A 75 13.54 24.55 1.03
N THR A 76 13.34 23.93 2.19
CA THR A 76 13.94 24.38 3.45
C THR A 76 15.44 24.13 3.50
N ALA A 77 15.92 23.00 2.98
CA ALA A 77 17.35 22.69 2.90
C ALA A 77 18.10 23.63 1.95
N PHE A 78 17.49 24.01 0.83
CA PHE A 78 18.04 25.01 -0.10
C PHE A 78 18.17 26.39 0.58
N LYS A 79 17.17 26.80 1.36
CA LYS A 79 17.11 28.15 1.95
C LYS A 79 17.84 28.31 3.28
N SER A 80 17.98 27.25 4.09
CA SER A 80 18.52 27.34 5.45
C SER A 80 19.78 26.50 5.64
N GLY A 81 20.79 27.07 6.31
CA GLY A 81 22.01 26.35 6.72
C GLY A 81 21.90 25.62 8.06
N THR A 82 20.68 25.52 8.61
CA THR A 82 20.47 25.13 10.00
C THR A 82 19.96 23.69 10.09
N THR A 83 20.75 22.83 10.72
CA THR A 83 20.46 21.42 10.99
C THR A 83 19.26 21.17 11.90
N THR A 84 18.88 22.13 12.75
CA THR A 84 17.93 21.90 13.85
C THR A 84 16.48 21.70 13.42
N LYS A 85 16.07 22.17 12.22
CA LYS A 85 14.71 21.90 11.69
C LYS A 85 14.62 20.62 10.86
N ILE A 86 15.75 20.06 10.42
CA ILE A 86 15.81 18.94 9.48
C ILE A 86 16.14 17.63 10.21
N GLN A 87 16.82 17.69 11.37
CA GLN A 87 17.20 16.50 12.13
C GLN A 87 16.03 15.64 12.63
N ASN A 88 14.83 16.22 12.80
CA ASN A 88 13.66 15.49 13.30
C ASN A 88 12.82 14.81 12.19
N SER A 89 13.10 15.08 10.91
CA SER A 89 12.25 14.69 9.78
C SER A 89 12.94 13.74 8.78
N VAL A 90 14.12 13.22 9.14
CA VAL A 90 14.92 12.40 8.24
C VAL A 90 14.69 10.92 8.52
N SER A 91 13.86 10.31 7.69
CA SER A 91 13.95 8.87 7.42
C SER A 91 13.92 8.67 5.88
N LEU A 92 14.96 7.98 5.40
CA LEU A 92 15.28 7.63 4.00
C LEU A 92 15.47 8.71 2.91
N THR A 93 14.79 9.85 2.90
CA THR A 93 15.29 11.05 2.16
C THR A 93 16.64 11.53 2.69
N GLY A 94 17.05 10.98 3.84
CA GLY A 94 18.23 11.35 4.59
C GLY A 94 19.54 11.28 3.84
N SER A 95 19.73 10.44 2.82
CA SER A 95 21.01 10.40 2.11
C SER A 95 21.23 11.67 1.29
N ILE A 96 20.34 12.01 0.36
CA ILE A 96 20.49 13.21 -0.48
C ILE A 96 20.28 14.48 0.33
N LEU A 97 19.25 14.51 1.18
CA LEU A 97 18.99 15.67 2.00
C LEU A 97 20.16 15.96 2.96
N SER A 98 20.80 14.93 3.53
CA SER A 98 22.00 15.14 4.36
C SER A 98 23.20 15.62 3.55
N VAL A 99 23.42 15.10 2.34
CA VAL A 99 24.49 15.57 1.45
C VAL A 99 24.29 17.06 1.13
N LEU A 100 23.07 17.46 0.76
CA LEU A 100 22.73 18.86 0.48
C LEU A 100 22.89 19.76 1.71
N VAL A 101 22.48 19.28 2.90
CA VAL A 101 22.66 20.02 4.15
C VAL A 101 24.14 20.19 4.49
N GLU A 102 24.96 19.15 4.35
CA GLU A 102 26.41 19.20 4.60
C GLU A 102 27.14 20.09 3.58
N LEU A 103 26.80 19.99 2.29
CA LEU A 103 27.31 20.90 1.27
C LEU A 103 26.91 22.34 1.57
N GLY A 104 25.65 22.55 1.95
CA GLY A 104 25.13 23.86 2.33
C GLY A 104 25.80 24.44 3.57
N LYS A 105 26.30 23.62 4.51
CA LYS A 105 27.14 24.09 5.62
C LYS A 105 28.53 24.49 5.14
N LYS A 106 29.15 23.70 4.26
CA LYS A 106 30.49 23.98 3.72
C LYS A 106 30.50 25.29 2.93
N LEU A 107 29.52 25.50 2.06
CA LEU A 107 29.41 26.70 1.24
C LEU A 107 29.11 27.97 2.05
N ARG A 108 28.42 27.83 3.19
CA ARG A 108 28.07 28.95 4.08
C ARG A 108 29.12 29.23 5.16
N LYS A 109 30.11 28.34 5.36
CA LYS A 109 31.21 28.58 6.31
C LYS A 109 32.18 29.62 5.73
N CYS A 110 32.36 30.74 6.43
CA CYS A 110 33.40 31.71 6.10
C CYS A 110 34.78 31.11 6.39
N ILE A 111 35.64 31.05 5.37
CA ILE A 111 37.08 30.86 5.57
C ILE A 111 37.64 32.20 6.07
N PRO A 112 38.50 32.23 7.10
CA PRO A 112 39.12 33.47 7.56
C PRO A 112 39.90 34.12 6.41
N GLY A 113 39.43 35.28 5.93
CA GLY A 113 40.05 36.04 4.83
C GLY A 113 39.26 36.11 3.53
N SER A 114 38.15 35.38 3.37
CA SER A 114 37.28 35.45 2.18
C SER A 114 35.84 35.83 2.55
N PRO A 115 35.16 36.68 1.74
CA PRO A 115 33.76 37.01 1.97
C PRO A 115 32.86 35.79 1.85
N ALA A 116 31.79 35.74 2.65
CA ALA A 116 30.77 34.70 2.55
C ALA A 116 30.16 34.71 1.13
N LEU A 117 29.99 33.52 0.55
CA LEU A 117 29.28 33.39 -0.73
C LEU A 117 27.87 34.01 -0.62
N PRO A 118 27.43 34.80 -1.61
CA PRO A 118 26.09 35.35 -1.62
C PRO A 118 25.05 34.22 -1.67
N LYS A 119 23.89 34.44 -1.03
CA LYS A 119 22.85 33.41 -0.88
C LYS A 119 22.43 32.78 -2.21
N SER A 120 22.37 33.56 -3.28
CA SER A 120 22.01 33.12 -4.62
C SER A 120 23.00 32.13 -5.21
N GLU A 121 24.31 32.31 -4.97
CA GLU A 121 25.34 31.39 -5.46
C GLU A 121 25.36 30.08 -4.68
N VAL A 122 25.10 30.14 -3.37
CA VAL A 122 24.93 28.94 -2.53
C VAL A 122 23.71 28.15 -2.99
N GLU A 123 22.58 28.82 -3.24
CA GLU A 123 21.37 28.15 -3.75
C GLU A 123 21.61 27.53 -5.13
N ALA A 124 22.28 28.23 -6.05
CA ALA A 124 22.61 27.68 -7.37
C ALA A 124 23.54 26.46 -7.29
N ALA A 125 24.56 26.48 -6.43
CA ALA A 125 25.46 25.35 -6.22
C ALA A 125 24.73 24.13 -5.62
N LEU A 126 23.80 24.37 -4.67
CA LEU A 126 22.98 23.30 -4.10
C LEU A 126 22.01 22.70 -5.12
N TRP A 127 21.41 23.54 -5.98
CA TRP A 127 20.55 23.06 -7.06
C TRP A 127 21.33 22.23 -8.08
N LYS A 128 22.53 22.67 -8.45
CA LYS A 128 23.39 21.92 -9.35
C LYS A 128 23.76 20.54 -8.79
N GLU A 129 24.20 20.48 -7.53
CA GLU A 129 24.48 19.20 -6.86
C GLU A 129 23.23 18.31 -6.80
N PHE A 130 22.07 18.89 -6.50
CA PHE A 130 20.82 18.15 -6.46
C PHE A 130 20.47 17.53 -7.82
N GLU A 131 20.58 18.29 -8.92
CA GLU A 131 20.36 17.77 -10.28
C GLU A 131 21.37 16.68 -10.65
N GLU A 132 22.65 16.84 -10.27
CA GLU A 132 23.69 15.83 -10.47
C GLU A 132 23.39 14.54 -9.69
N LEU A 133 22.93 14.65 -8.44
CA LEU A 133 22.52 13.51 -7.61
C LEU A 133 21.28 12.79 -8.16
N LEU A 134 20.36 13.53 -8.76
CA LEU A 134 19.18 12.96 -9.43
C LEU A 134 19.52 12.25 -10.74
N LYS A 135 20.66 12.56 -11.37
CA LYS A 135 21.07 12.02 -12.70
C LYS A 135 19.97 12.13 -13.76
N GLY A 136 19.17 13.20 -13.70
CA GLY A 136 18.01 13.41 -14.59
C GLY A 136 16.73 12.65 -14.22
N GLY A 137 16.72 11.91 -13.10
CA GLY A 137 15.52 11.26 -12.55
C GLY A 137 14.65 12.18 -11.71
N HIS A 138 13.40 11.78 -11.48
CA HIS A 138 12.50 12.50 -10.57
C HIS A 138 12.82 12.17 -9.10
N LEU A 139 12.52 13.09 -8.18
CA LEU A 139 12.80 12.94 -6.74
C LEU A 139 12.22 11.65 -6.15
N ASN A 140 11.04 11.24 -6.63
CA ASN A 140 10.39 10.00 -6.20
C ASN A 140 11.24 8.76 -6.51
N ASN A 141 11.93 8.73 -7.65
CA ASN A 141 12.76 7.59 -8.09
C ASN A 141 13.97 7.41 -7.18
N THR A 142 14.40 8.48 -6.50
CA THR A 142 15.59 8.45 -5.65
C THR A 142 15.28 8.08 -4.20
N THR A 143 14.05 8.31 -3.74
CA THR A 143 13.60 7.83 -2.42
C THR A 143 13.21 6.35 -2.49
N ASN A 144 12.48 5.97 -3.53
CA ASN A 144 12.12 4.59 -3.82
C ASN A 144 11.94 4.43 -5.34
N PRO A 145 12.75 3.58 -6.00
CA PRO A 145 12.69 3.44 -7.45
C PRO A 145 11.31 3.01 -7.96
N LEU A 146 10.51 2.32 -7.15
CA LEU A 146 9.16 1.88 -7.48
C LEU A 146 8.14 3.04 -7.55
N LEU A 147 8.40 4.17 -6.90
CA LEU A 147 7.49 5.33 -6.88
C LEU A 147 7.54 6.18 -8.15
N GLY A 148 8.51 5.92 -9.03
CA GLY A 148 8.63 6.67 -10.28
C GLY A 148 8.88 5.77 -11.49
N MET A 149 8.35 4.55 -11.43
CA MET A 149 8.16 3.73 -12.61
C MET A 149 6.91 4.21 -13.33
N ASP A 150 7.03 4.59 -14.60
CA ASP A 150 5.88 5.10 -15.38
C ASP A 150 4.78 4.04 -15.56
N VAL A 151 5.19 2.77 -15.62
CA VAL A 151 4.32 1.65 -15.94
C VAL A 151 3.66 1.03 -14.69
N LEU A 152 4.22 1.24 -13.50
CA LEU A 152 3.86 0.53 -12.27
C LEU A 152 3.62 1.52 -11.14
N ASP A 153 2.40 1.55 -10.61
CA ASP A 153 2.08 2.29 -9.40
C ASP A 153 2.06 1.32 -8.22
N ILE A 154 3.12 1.32 -7.41
CA ILE A 154 3.25 0.36 -6.32
C ILE A 154 2.12 0.41 -5.28
N HIS A 155 1.43 1.54 -5.15
CA HIS A 155 0.34 1.68 -4.18
C HIS A 155 -0.97 1.05 -4.67
N ILE A 156 -1.12 0.86 -5.99
CA ILE A 156 -2.31 0.29 -6.61
C ILE A 156 -2.02 -1.14 -7.10
N ASP A 157 -0.81 -1.35 -7.63
CA ASP A 157 -0.35 -2.56 -8.29
C ASP A 157 0.38 -3.52 -7.29
N ALA A 158 0.12 -3.38 -5.99
CA ALA A 158 0.53 -4.30 -4.92
C ALA A 158 -0.72 -4.97 -4.29
N PRO A 159 -1.24 -6.06 -4.87
CA PRO A 159 -2.49 -6.66 -4.42
C PRO A 159 -2.37 -7.21 -3.00
N THR A 160 -3.16 -6.67 -2.06
CA THR A 160 -3.04 -6.98 -0.64
C THR A 160 -3.27 -8.45 -0.30
N GLU A 161 -2.53 -8.96 0.69
CA GLU A 161 -2.67 -10.34 1.16
C GLU A 161 -4.10 -10.64 1.66
N ILE A 162 -4.76 -11.57 0.97
CA ILE A 162 -6.15 -11.94 1.22
C ILE A 162 -6.35 -12.51 2.63
N LEU A 163 -5.37 -13.25 3.15
CA LEU A 163 -5.46 -13.91 4.45
C LEU A 163 -5.59 -12.89 5.59
N HIS A 164 -4.67 -11.94 5.69
CA HIS A 164 -4.65 -10.99 6.81
C HIS A 164 -5.71 -9.90 6.66
N THR A 165 -5.98 -9.44 5.44
CA THR A 165 -6.87 -8.29 5.20
C THR A 165 -8.33 -8.69 5.12
N ILE A 166 -8.64 -9.76 4.39
CA ILE A 166 -10.03 -10.20 4.18
C ILE A 166 -10.43 -11.24 5.22
N LEU A 167 -9.68 -12.34 5.36
CA LEU A 167 -10.09 -13.45 6.23
C LEU A 167 -9.93 -13.13 7.72
N LEU A 168 -8.73 -12.73 8.14
CA LEU A 168 -8.43 -12.40 9.53
C LEU A 168 -8.82 -10.97 9.91
N GLY A 169 -9.08 -10.11 8.92
CA GLY A 169 -9.66 -8.78 9.09
C GLY A 169 -11.18 -8.84 9.02
N VAL A 170 -11.72 -8.48 7.85
CA VAL A 170 -13.18 -8.32 7.63
C VAL A 170 -13.99 -9.50 8.14
N VAL A 171 -13.68 -10.72 7.69
CA VAL A 171 -14.49 -11.91 7.99
C VAL A 171 -14.41 -12.28 9.47
N LYS A 172 -13.22 -12.31 10.08
CA LYS A 172 -13.03 -12.66 11.50
C LYS A 172 -13.78 -11.71 12.43
N TYR A 173 -13.64 -10.40 12.23
CA TYR A 173 -14.31 -9.41 13.10
C TYR A 173 -15.83 -9.43 12.90
N PHE A 174 -16.29 -9.57 11.65
CA PHE A 174 -17.72 -9.67 11.37
C PHE A 174 -18.34 -10.97 11.90
N TRP A 175 -17.60 -12.08 11.83
CA TRP A 175 -17.93 -13.32 12.53
C TRP A 175 -18.07 -13.12 14.04
N GLY A 176 -17.10 -12.47 14.69
CA GLY A 176 -17.17 -12.17 16.11
C GLY A 176 -18.43 -11.38 16.49
N GLN A 177 -18.77 -10.36 15.71
CA GLN A 177 -20.01 -9.59 15.89
C GLN A 177 -21.26 -10.44 15.69
N THR A 178 -21.26 -11.33 14.69
CA THR A 178 -22.38 -12.24 14.43
C THR A 178 -22.61 -13.20 15.60
N VAL A 179 -21.53 -13.81 16.13
CA VAL A 179 -21.60 -14.69 17.30
C VAL A 179 -22.11 -13.94 18.54
N PHE A 180 -21.68 -12.69 18.74
CA PHE A 180 -22.18 -11.86 19.83
C PHE A 180 -23.71 -11.67 19.75
N LEU A 181 -24.22 -11.35 18.56
CA LEU A 181 -25.66 -11.18 18.34
C LEU A 181 -26.44 -12.48 18.54
N LEU A 182 -25.92 -13.62 18.03
CA LEU A 182 -26.51 -14.94 18.25
C LEU A 182 -26.59 -15.31 19.73
N LYS A 183 -25.53 -15.04 20.50
CA LYS A 183 -25.52 -15.24 21.95
C LYS A 183 -26.57 -14.37 22.65
N LYS A 184 -26.62 -13.08 22.30
CA LYS A 184 -27.59 -12.13 22.88
C LYS A 184 -29.03 -12.55 22.60
N ALA A 185 -29.31 -13.05 21.39
CA ALA A 185 -30.62 -13.55 20.98
C ALA A 185 -30.91 -14.99 21.42
N LYS A 186 -29.98 -15.65 22.12
CA LYS A 186 -30.05 -17.07 22.55
C LYS A 186 -30.17 -18.09 21.41
N PHE A 187 -29.81 -17.72 20.18
CA PHE A 187 -29.86 -18.60 19.00
C PHE A 187 -28.55 -19.35 18.72
N LEU A 188 -27.54 -19.25 19.60
CA LEU A 188 -26.25 -19.91 19.39
C LEU A 188 -26.37 -21.44 19.20
N HIS A 189 -27.29 -22.09 19.92
CA HIS A 189 -27.52 -23.53 19.80
C HIS A 189 -28.12 -23.89 18.44
N ILE A 190 -29.08 -23.11 17.93
CA ILE A 190 -29.66 -23.30 16.58
C ILE A 190 -28.56 -23.17 15.52
N PHE A 191 -27.74 -22.13 15.64
CA PHE A 191 -26.59 -21.93 14.75
C PHE A 191 -25.65 -23.15 14.75
N GLN A 192 -25.33 -23.72 15.93
CA GLN A 192 -24.48 -24.90 16.03
C GLN A 192 -25.10 -26.12 15.33
N TYR A 193 -26.39 -26.39 15.57
CA TYR A 193 -27.10 -27.48 14.89
C TYR A 193 -27.06 -27.33 13.37
N TRP A 194 -27.30 -26.13 12.85
CA TRP A 194 -27.26 -25.88 11.42
C TRP A 194 -25.86 -25.99 10.84
N LEU A 195 -24.85 -25.49 11.54
CA LEU A 195 -23.44 -25.64 11.13
C LEU A 195 -23.02 -27.11 11.09
N GLU A 196 -23.46 -27.92 12.06
CA GLU A 196 -23.18 -29.36 12.10
C GLU A 196 -23.93 -30.15 11.03
N SER A 197 -25.09 -29.65 10.61
CA SER A 197 -25.94 -30.26 9.57
C SER A 197 -25.44 -30.04 8.14
N ILE A 198 -24.48 -29.15 7.93
CA ILE A 198 -23.91 -28.90 6.60
C ILE A 198 -23.15 -30.12 6.12
N ASN A 199 -23.36 -30.49 4.86
CA ASN A 199 -22.49 -31.48 4.22
C ASN A 199 -21.05 -30.92 4.17
N LYS A 200 -20.14 -31.61 4.86
CA LYS A 200 -18.73 -31.24 4.96
C LYS A 200 -17.92 -31.70 3.76
N ASP A 201 -18.50 -32.48 2.84
CA ASP A 201 -17.88 -32.90 1.59
C ASP A 201 -17.47 -31.66 0.76
N GLY A 202 -16.19 -31.57 0.43
CA GLY A 202 -15.63 -30.43 -0.29
C GLY A 202 -15.25 -29.22 0.58
N LEU A 203 -15.54 -29.25 1.89
CA LEU A 203 -15.07 -28.26 2.86
C LEU A 203 -13.89 -28.85 3.64
N ASN A 204 -12.76 -28.13 3.68
CA ASN A 204 -11.60 -28.53 4.47
C ASN A 204 -11.79 -28.08 5.94
N VAL A 205 -12.70 -28.76 6.67
CA VAL A 205 -13.19 -28.37 8.02
C VAL A 205 -12.41 -29.09 9.14
N PRO A 206 -11.68 -28.37 10.02
CA PRO A 206 -11.12 -28.92 11.25
C PRO A 206 -11.82 -28.38 12.50
N CYS A 207 -11.46 -28.96 13.64
CA CYS A 207 -11.99 -28.71 14.97
C CYS A 207 -11.64 -27.33 15.59
N SER A 208 -11.02 -26.41 14.84
CA SER A 208 -10.63 -25.06 15.34
C SER A 208 -10.49 -24.04 14.20
N LEU A 209 -10.99 -22.82 14.43
CA LEU A 209 -10.95 -21.72 13.46
C LEU A 209 -9.54 -21.08 13.39
N ILE A 210 -8.77 -21.49 12.40
CA ILE A 210 -7.53 -20.85 11.92
C ILE A 210 -7.84 -20.04 10.64
N GLY A 211 -7.00 -19.07 10.27
CA GLY A 211 -7.21 -18.13 9.14
C GLY A 211 -7.80 -18.72 7.86
N LYS A 212 -7.31 -19.90 7.41
CA LYS A 212 -7.83 -20.58 6.20
C LYS A 212 -9.31 -21.02 6.30
N HIS A 213 -9.84 -21.19 7.50
CA HIS A 213 -11.23 -21.64 7.73
C HIS A 213 -12.24 -20.51 7.65
N PHE A 214 -11.83 -19.24 7.78
CA PHE A 214 -12.73 -18.11 7.57
C PHE A 214 -13.25 -18.04 6.13
N LYS A 215 -12.49 -18.57 5.15
CA LYS A 215 -12.99 -18.72 3.77
C LYS A 215 -14.19 -19.65 3.73
N SER A 216 -14.03 -20.87 4.24
CA SER A 216 -15.10 -21.87 4.29
C SER A 216 -16.30 -21.38 5.09
N LEU A 217 -16.05 -20.69 6.22
CA LEU A 217 -17.09 -20.08 7.02
C LEU A 217 -17.88 -19.06 6.20
N ALA A 218 -17.22 -18.09 5.57
CA ALA A 218 -17.89 -17.07 4.77
C ALA A 218 -18.72 -17.63 3.61
N GLN A 219 -18.33 -18.77 3.04
CA GLN A 219 -19.10 -19.47 2.00
C GLN A 219 -20.42 -20.04 2.52
N VAL A 220 -20.47 -20.49 3.78
CA VAL A 220 -21.66 -21.14 4.35
C VAL A 220 -22.53 -20.22 5.20
N MET A 221 -21.99 -19.09 5.69
CA MET A 221 -22.68 -18.21 6.66
C MET A 221 -24.08 -17.80 6.22
N LEU A 222 -24.29 -17.47 4.94
CA LEU A 222 -25.59 -17.01 4.43
C LEU A 222 -26.72 -18.04 4.64
N PHE A 223 -26.40 -19.32 4.48
CA PHE A 223 -27.37 -20.40 4.65
C PHE A 223 -27.65 -20.68 6.13
N ILE A 224 -26.63 -20.53 6.97
CA ILE A 224 -26.74 -20.81 8.39
C ILE A 224 -27.49 -19.70 9.12
N ILE A 225 -27.34 -18.44 8.76
CA ILE A 225 -27.81 -17.36 9.65
C ILE A 225 -29.15 -16.72 9.26
N HIS A 226 -29.77 -17.14 8.14
CA HIS A 226 -30.84 -16.41 7.46
C HIS A 226 -32.03 -15.96 8.35
N ASP A 227 -32.38 -16.72 9.40
CA ASP A 227 -33.51 -16.41 10.29
C ASP A 227 -33.14 -16.10 11.75
N VAL A 228 -31.85 -16.08 12.10
CA VAL A 228 -31.37 -15.98 13.49
C VAL A 228 -30.61 -14.69 13.81
N ILE A 229 -30.55 -13.77 12.84
CA ILE A 229 -29.85 -12.49 12.96
C ILE A 229 -30.67 -11.35 12.34
N PRO A 230 -30.38 -10.08 12.70
CA PRO A 230 -31.02 -8.93 12.08
C PRO A 230 -30.77 -8.86 10.55
N PRO A 231 -31.74 -8.42 9.73
CA PRO A 231 -31.60 -8.35 8.26
C PRO A 231 -30.36 -7.56 7.79
N MET A 232 -29.99 -6.51 8.51
CA MET A 232 -28.78 -5.73 8.21
C MET A 232 -27.49 -6.58 8.25
N VAL A 233 -27.40 -7.53 9.19
CA VAL A 233 -26.24 -8.41 9.32
C VAL A 233 -26.24 -9.45 8.20
N LEU A 234 -27.42 -9.91 7.76
CA LEU A 234 -27.57 -10.85 6.64
C LEU A 234 -27.14 -10.19 5.32
N ASN A 235 -27.56 -8.95 5.11
CA ASN A 235 -27.16 -8.14 3.96
C ASN A 235 -25.64 -7.93 3.93
N ALA A 236 -25.02 -7.65 5.07
CA ALA A 236 -23.57 -7.53 5.16
C ALA A 236 -22.84 -8.86 4.86
N TRP A 237 -23.34 -10.01 5.36
CA TRP A 237 -22.81 -11.31 4.95
C TRP A 237 -23.01 -11.60 3.45
N THR A 238 -24.08 -11.06 2.84
CA THR A 238 -24.31 -11.19 1.40
C THR A 238 -23.25 -10.44 0.61
N VAL A 239 -22.91 -9.22 1.05
CA VAL A 239 -21.82 -8.42 0.45
C VAL A 239 -20.47 -9.11 0.66
N ILE A 240 -20.19 -9.64 1.85
CA ILE A 240 -18.96 -10.40 2.13
C ILE A 240 -18.89 -11.65 1.23
N GLY A 241 -19.99 -12.40 1.08
CA GLY A 241 -20.04 -13.56 0.20
C GLY A 241 -19.68 -13.22 -1.25
N LYS A 242 -20.23 -12.12 -1.79
CA LYS A 242 -19.86 -11.60 -3.11
C LYS A 242 -18.38 -11.21 -3.20
N LEU A 243 -17.85 -10.52 -2.18
CA LEU A 243 -16.44 -10.15 -2.10
C LEU A 243 -15.53 -11.39 -2.12
N ILE A 244 -15.85 -12.43 -1.33
CA ILE A 244 -15.08 -13.68 -1.30
C ILE A 244 -15.06 -14.36 -2.67
N VAL A 245 -16.18 -14.35 -3.41
CA VAL A 245 -16.20 -14.88 -4.78
C VAL A 245 -15.25 -14.08 -5.69
N LEU A 246 -15.33 -12.75 -5.66
CA LEU A 246 -14.49 -11.89 -6.50
C LEU A 246 -12.99 -12.04 -6.19
N VAL A 247 -12.63 -12.11 -4.92
CA VAL A 247 -11.23 -12.19 -4.47
C VAL A 247 -10.58 -13.54 -4.80
N TRP A 248 -11.38 -14.62 -4.92
CA TRP A 248 -10.88 -15.96 -5.29
C TRP A 248 -11.21 -16.35 -6.73
N HIS A 249 -11.76 -15.46 -7.55
CA HIS A 249 -11.98 -15.73 -8.96
C HIS A 249 -10.66 -15.61 -9.72
N THR A 250 -10.01 -16.72 -10.01
CA THR A 250 -8.71 -16.76 -10.69
C THR A 250 -8.81 -16.78 -12.22
N ARG A 251 -10.03 -16.80 -12.77
CA ARG A 251 -10.27 -16.94 -14.21
C ARG A 251 -10.84 -15.65 -14.80
N PHE A 252 -10.11 -15.08 -15.75
CA PHE A 252 -10.64 -14.03 -16.61
C PHE A 252 -11.54 -14.71 -17.67
N MET A 253 -12.84 -14.42 -17.66
CA MET A 253 -13.78 -15.02 -18.63
C MET A 253 -13.53 -14.54 -20.05
N ASP A 254 -12.94 -13.34 -20.19
CA ASP A 254 -12.60 -12.75 -21.47
C ASP A 254 -11.14 -12.25 -21.43
N THR A 255 -10.22 -13.17 -21.71
CA THR A 255 -8.79 -12.86 -21.69
C THR A 255 -8.43 -11.83 -22.77
N GLU A 256 -9.12 -11.82 -23.92
CA GLU A 256 -8.83 -10.87 -24.99
C GLU A 256 -9.23 -9.44 -24.64
N THR A 257 -10.40 -9.22 -24.06
CA THR A 257 -10.82 -7.88 -23.61
C THR A 257 -9.90 -7.34 -22.52
N TYR A 258 -9.44 -8.20 -21.60
CA TYR A 258 -8.48 -7.79 -20.56
C TYR A 258 -7.09 -7.52 -21.14
N LEU A 259 -6.60 -8.33 -22.09
CA LEU A 259 -5.31 -8.09 -22.74
C LEU A 259 -5.32 -6.78 -23.54
N VAL A 260 -6.40 -6.49 -24.28
CA VAL A 260 -6.56 -5.21 -24.99
C VAL A 260 -6.60 -4.04 -24.01
N SER A 261 -7.31 -4.18 -22.88
CA SER A 261 -7.34 -3.17 -21.82
C SER A 261 -5.95 -2.97 -21.17
N SER A 262 -5.24 -4.05 -20.85
CA SER A 262 -3.89 -3.99 -20.28
C SER A 262 -2.89 -3.38 -21.26
N ILE A 263 -2.91 -3.76 -22.53
CA ILE A 263 -2.08 -3.15 -23.58
C ILE A 263 -2.40 -1.67 -23.74
N HIS A 264 -3.68 -1.29 -23.70
CA HIS A 264 -4.12 0.11 -23.80
C HIS A 264 -3.75 0.94 -22.56
N VAL A 265 -3.76 0.34 -21.37
CA VAL A 265 -3.29 0.97 -20.13
C VAL A 265 -1.77 1.14 -20.16
N LEU A 266 -1.03 0.12 -20.60
CA LEU A 266 0.42 0.18 -20.80
C LEU A 266 0.77 1.25 -21.85
N SER A 267 0.06 1.32 -22.97
CA SER A 267 0.30 2.33 -24.00
C SER A 267 -0.05 3.75 -23.55
N LYS A 268 -1.08 3.93 -22.70
CA LYS A 268 -1.41 5.23 -22.10
C LYS A 268 -0.44 5.68 -21.02
N ARG A 269 0.23 4.74 -20.34
CA ARG A 269 1.27 5.03 -19.34
C ARG A 269 2.64 5.33 -19.97
N LEU A 270 2.83 4.94 -21.24
CA LEU A 270 4.08 5.11 -22.00
C LEU A 270 4.10 6.33 -22.95
N VAL A 271 3.02 7.12 -23.01
CA VAL A 271 2.88 8.34 -23.84
C VAL A 271 2.64 9.55 -22.94
#